data_AF-A0A6M0C020-F1
#
_entry.id   AF-A0A6M0C020-F1
#
_cell.length_a   1.000
_cell.length_b   1.000
_cell.length_c   1.000
_cell.angle_alpha   90.00
_cell.angle_beta   90.00
_cell.angle_gamma   90.00
#
_symmetry.space_group_name_H-M   'P 1'
#
loop_
_entity.id
_entity.type
_entity.pdbx_description
1 polymer ?
#
loop_
_entity_poly.entity_id
_entity_poly.type
_entity_poly.pdbx_seq_one_letter_code
_entity_poly.pdbx_strand_id
1 'polypeptide(L)'
;MIRSATLPLEESLFIPADRDRLRLFSGSANVPLATEVARYLGIDLGPMVRKRFADGELYIQIQESIRGCDVYLIQPCCRPVNDHLMELWIAIDACRRASARQITAVVPYYGYARADRKTAGRESITAKLVANLITEAGANR
;
A
#
# COMPACT_ATOMS: atom_id res chain seq x y z
N MET A 1 12.35 -32.12 26.76
CA MET A 1 11.48 -31.09 27.35
C MET A 1 11.91 -29.74 26.77
N ILE A 2 11.39 -29.41 25.58
CA ILE A 2 11.83 -28.25 24.79
C ILE A 2 10.97 -27.07 25.23
N ARG A 3 11.57 -26.06 25.87
CA ARG A 3 10.88 -24.84 26.27
C ARG A 3 10.66 -23.97 25.03
N SER A 4 9.40 -23.82 24.64
CA SER A 4 8.94 -22.85 23.64
C SER A 4 9.41 -21.45 24.05
N ALA A 5 10.18 -20.80 23.19
CA ALA A 5 10.53 -19.39 23.34
C ALA A 5 9.35 -18.52 22.90
N THR A 6 8.27 -18.52 23.68
CA THR A 6 7.22 -17.51 23.55
C THR A 6 7.69 -16.28 24.31
N LEU A 7 8.09 -15.23 23.58
CA LEU A 7 8.34 -13.91 24.17
C LEU A 7 7.06 -13.46 24.89
N PRO A 8 7.11 -13.08 26.17
CA PRO A 8 5.97 -12.44 26.81
C PRO A 8 5.70 -11.12 26.09
N LEU A 9 4.49 -10.97 25.56
CA LEU A 9 4.00 -9.69 25.06
C LEU A 9 3.86 -8.75 26.27
N GLU A 10 4.84 -7.87 26.45
CA GLU A 10 4.74 -6.78 27.42
C GLU A 10 3.57 -5.86 27.04
N GLU A 11 2.48 -5.97 27.81
CA GLU A 11 1.39 -5.01 27.87
C GLU A 11 1.91 -3.69 28.43
N SER A 12 2.28 -2.77 27.54
CA SER A 12 2.00 -1.33 27.62
C SER A 12 2.82 -0.61 26.55
N LEU A 13 2.37 -0.73 25.30
CA LEU A 13 2.82 0.22 24.28
C LEU A 13 2.24 1.57 24.66
N PHE A 14 3.12 2.45 25.12
CA PHE A 14 2.89 3.89 25.16
C PHE A 14 2.28 4.30 23.81
N ILE A 15 0.98 4.64 23.76
CA ILE A 15 0.32 5.06 22.52
C ILE A 15 0.52 6.57 22.40
N PRO A 16 1.38 7.08 21.50
CA PRO A 16 1.51 8.52 21.32
C PRO A 16 0.21 9.05 20.70
N ALA A 17 -0.17 10.27 21.07
CA ALA A 17 -1.37 10.98 20.62
C ALA A 17 -1.47 11.22 19.10
N ASP A 18 -0.47 10.80 18.30
CA ASP A 18 -0.43 11.05 16.84
C ASP A 18 -1.13 9.95 16.01
N ARG A 19 -1.77 8.96 16.65
CA ARG A 19 -2.57 7.94 15.93
C ARG A 19 -3.74 8.54 15.13
N ASP A 20 -4.29 9.67 15.55
CA ASP A 20 -5.43 10.30 14.88
C ASP A 20 -5.15 10.69 13.42
N ARG A 21 -3.87 10.86 13.07
CA ARG A 21 -3.43 11.23 11.72
C ARG A 21 -2.97 10.05 10.87
N LEU A 22 -2.80 8.86 11.43
CA LEU A 22 -2.39 7.69 10.67
C LEU A 22 -3.61 7.03 10.02
N ARG A 23 -3.56 6.85 8.70
CA ARG A 23 -4.62 6.18 7.94
C ARG A 23 -4.04 5.03 7.14
N LEU A 24 -4.61 3.84 7.33
CA LEU A 24 -4.15 2.62 6.68
C LEU A 24 -5.20 2.15 5.68
N PHE A 25 -4.81 1.98 4.42
CA PHE A 25 -5.67 1.44 3.38
C PHE A 25 -5.05 0.17 2.78
N SER A 26 -5.92 -0.67 2.23
CA SER A 26 -5.51 -1.90 1.55
C SER A 26 -5.99 -1.91 0.11
N GLY A 27 -5.09 -2.19 -0.83
CA GLY A 27 -5.49 -2.62 -2.17
C GLY A 27 -6.04 -4.05 -2.17
N SER A 28 -6.33 -4.59 -3.35
CA SER A 28 -7.05 -5.87 -3.51
C SER A 28 -6.18 -7.10 -3.37
N ALA A 29 -4.86 -6.96 -3.52
CA ALA A 29 -3.98 -8.09 -3.72
C ALA A 29 -3.84 -8.98 -2.47
N ASN A 30 -3.89 -8.39 -1.27
CA ASN A 30 -3.84 -9.14 -0.01
C ASN A 30 -4.47 -8.37 1.15
N VAL A 31 -5.81 -8.31 1.16
CA VAL A 31 -6.56 -7.71 2.27
C VAL A 31 -6.28 -8.41 3.62
N PRO A 32 -6.17 -9.76 3.71
CA PRO A 32 -5.85 -10.42 4.97
C PRO A 32 -4.57 -9.90 5.63
N LEU A 33 -3.48 -9.74 4.87
CA LEU A 33 -2.22 -9.19 5.38
C LEU A 33 -2.42 -7.76 5.91
N ALA A 34 -3.12 -6.91 5.15
CA ALA A 34 -3.37 -5.55 5.58
C ALA A 34 -4.22 -5.49 6.87
N THR A 35 -5.21 -6.39 7.00
CA THR A 35 -6.02 -6.53 8.22
C THR A 35 -5.19 -7.00 9.41
N GLU A 36 -4.25 -7.92 9.22
CA GLU A 36 -3.34 -8.35 10.29
C GLU A 36 -2.42 -7.21 10.74
N VAL A 37 -1.87 -6.43 9.80
CA VAL A 37 -1.07 -5.24 10.12
C VAL A 37 -1.91 -4.20 10.86
N ALA A 38 -3.14 -3.94 10.40
CA ALA A 38 -4.07 -3.01 11.06
C ALA A 38 -4.35 -3.44 12.51
N ARG A 39 -4.67 -4.73 12.72
CA ARG A 39 -4.90 -5.31 14.04
C ARG A 39 -3.68 -5.19 14.95
N TYR A 40 -2.48 -5.45 14.43
CA TYR A 40 -1.23 -5.30 15.18
C TYR A 40 -1.00 -3.85 15.61
N LEU A 41 -1.37 -2.88 14.76
CA LEU A 41 -1.29 -1.45 15.07
C LEU A 41 -2.43 -0.95 15.96
N GLY A 42 -3.47 -1.76 16.18
CA GLY A 42 -4.66 -1.38 16.94
C GLY A 42 -5.51 -0.31 16.24
N ILE A 43 -5.60 -0.36 14.91
CA ILE A 43 -6.44 0.50 14.08
C ILE A 43 -7.24 -0.34 13.07
N ASP A 44 -8.26 0.26 12.47
CA ASP A 44 -9.00 -0.35 11.36
C ASP A 44 -8.44 0.10 10.00
N LEU A 45 -8.76 -0.68 8.97
CA LEU A 45 -8.55 -0.23 7.58
C LEU A 45 -9.54 0.89 7.27
N GLY A 46 -9.04 1.99 6.70
CA GLY A 46 -9.86 3.09 6.23
C GLY A 46 -10.84 2.62 5.15
N PRO A 47 -12.08 3.12 5.16
CA PRO A 47 -13.09 2.71 4.19
C PRO A 47 -12.73 3.23 2.80
N MET A 48 -12.69 2.31 1.84
CA MET A 48 -12.39 2.59 0.44
C MET A 48 -13.31 1.77 -0.45
N VAL A 49 -13.97 2.44 -1.40
CA VAL A 49 -14.70 1.76 -2.47
C VAL A 49 -13.72 1.43 -3.57
N ARG A 50 -13.78 0.18 -4.02
CA ARG A 50 -13.11 -0.29 -5.22
C ARG A 50 -14.09 -1.08 -6.06
N LYS A 51 -14.22 -0.70 -7.32
CA LYS A 51 -15.05 -1.43 -8.30
C LYS A 51 -14.34 -1.47 -9.64
N ARG A 52 -14.76 -2.42 -10.48
CA ARG A 52 -14.40 -2.46 -11.89
C ARG A 52 -15.61 -2.07 -12.72
N PHE A 53 -15.40 -1.23 -13.72
CA PHE A 53 -16.40 -0.96 -14.74
C PHE A 53 -16.50 -2.14 -15.72
N ALA A 54 -17.52 -2.12 -16.59
CA ALA A 54 -17.81 -3.23 -17.50
C ALA A 54 -16.71 -3.49 -18.54
N ASP A 55 -15.93 -2.46 -18.86
CA ASP A 55 -14.75 -2.51 -19.74
C ASP A 55 -13.45 -2.93 -19.02
N GLY A 56 -13.51 -3.10 -17.70
CA GLY A 56 -12.38 -3.52 -16.86
C GLY A 56 -11.62 -2.37 -16.19
N GLU A 57 -12.00 -1.10 -16.43
CA GLU A 57 -11.38 0.05 -15.78
C GLU A 57 -11.60 0.02 -14.25
N LEU A 58 -10.60 0.50 -13.51
CA LEU A 58 -10.64 0.53 -12.05
C LEU A 58 -11.18 1.87 -11.55
N TYR A 59 -12.11 1.80 -10.61
CA TYR A 59 -12.59 2.95 -9.85
C TYR A 59 -12.21 2.79 -8.38
N ILE A 60 -11.63 3.84 -7.81
CA ILE A 60 -11.26 3.90 -6.40
C ILE A 60 -11.77 5.21 -5.81
N GLN A 61 -12.36 5.12 -4.62
CA GLN A 61 -12.82 6.27 -3.85
C GLN A 61 -12.51 6.06 -2.37
N ILE A 62 -11.81 7.02 -1.78
CA ILE A 62 -11.60 7.09 -0.34
C ILE A 62 -12.87 7.64 0.31
N GLN A 63 -13.44 6.90 1.26
CA GLN A 63 -14.78 7.19 1.83
C GLN A 63 -14.75 8.01 3.12
N GLU A 64 -13.57 8.42 3.55
CA GLU A 64 -13.39 9.30 4.71
C GLU A 64 -12.42 10.44 4.40
N SER A 65 -12.48 11.50 5.21
CA SER A 65 -11.53 12.60 5.08
C SER A 65 -10.14 12.16 5.55
N ILE A 66 -9.16 12.28 4.64
CA ILE A 66 -7.74 12.00 4.91
C ILE A 66 -6.88 13.27 4.80
N ARG A 67 -7.50 14.46 4.79
CA ARG A 67 -6.79 15.72 4.68
C ARG A 67 -5.80 15.89 5.82
N GLY A 68 -4.52 16.11 5.49
CA GLY A 68 -3.46 16.29 6.47
C GLY A 68 -3.04 15.01 7.21
N CYS A 69 -3.56 13.85 6.83
CA CYS A 69 -3.20 12.56 7.41
C CYS A 69 -1.96 11.95 6.74
N ASP A 70 -1.26 11.09 7.46
CA ASP A 70 -0.24 10.21 6.90
C ASP A 70 -0.90 8.90 6.46
N VAL A 71 -0.88 8.67 5.17
CA VAL A 71 -1.53 7.54 4.52
C VAL A 71 -0.50 6.44 4.27
N TYR A 72 -0.83 5.23 4.70
CA TYR A 72 -0.10 4.01 4.38
C TYR A 72 -1.00 3.14 3.51
N LEU A 73 -0.52 2.81 2.30
CA LEU A 73 -1.28 1.99 1.36
C LEU A 73 -0.58 0.65 1.15
N ILE A 74 -1.18 -0.43 1.65
CA ILE A 74 -0.66 -1.79 1.50
C ILE A 74 -1.20 -2.39 0.21
N GLN A 75 -0.31 -2.67 -0.74
CA GLN A 75 -0.68 -3.32 -2.00
C GLN A 75 0.49 -4.13 -2.57
N PRO A 76 0.50 -5.46 -2.34
CA PRO A 76 1.37 -6.36 -3.10
C PRO A 76 1.09 -6.27 -4.61
N CYS A 77 2.13 -6.21 -5.42
CA CYS A 77 2.01 -6.18 -6.89
C CYS A 77 2.25 -7.58 -7.48
N CYS A 78 1.54 -8.59 -6.95
CA CYS A 78 1.62 -9.99 -7.37
C CYS A 78 0.67 -10.28 -8.56
N ARG A 79 0.48 -11.54 -8.97
CA ARG A 79 -0.41 -11.85 -10.10
C ARG A 79 -1.88 -11.51 -9.73
N PRO A 80 -2.64 -10.78 -10.58
CA PRO A 80 -2.25 -10.13 -11.83
C PRO A 80 -1.49 -8.79 -11.62
N VAL A 81 -0.23 -8.75 -12.07
CA VAL A 81 0.74 -7.71 -11.68
C VAL A 81 0.32 -6.31 -12.16
N ASN A 82 -0.12 -6.20 -13.40
CA ASN A 82 -0.46 -4.91 -14.01
C ASN A 82 -1.72 -4.31 -13.39
N ASP A 83 -2.74 -5.13 -13.12
CA ASP A 83 -3.95 -4.69 -12.44
C ASP A 83 -3.65 -4.14 -11.04
N HIS A 84 -2.81 -4.83 -10.26
CA HIS A 84 -2.47 -4.38 -8.92
C HIS A 84 -1.61 -3.12 -8.91
N LEU A 85 -0.74 -2.95 -9.92
CA LEU A 85 0.01 -1.70 -10.13
C LEU A 85 -0.91 -0.54 -10.52
N MET A 86 -1.84 -0.75 -11.46
CA MET A 86 -2.83 0.26 -11.81
C MET A 86 -3.69 0.65 -10.61
N GLU A 87 -4.15 -0.33 -9.83
CA GLU A 87 -4.89 -0.09 -8.60
C GLU A 87 -4.08 0.72 -7.58
N LEU A 88 -2.79 0.40 -7.39
CA LEU A 88 -1.87 1.15 -6.53
C LEU A 88 -1.77 2.62 -6.96
N TRP A 89 -1.50 2.87 -8.24
CA TRP A 89 -1.32 4.23 -8.76
C TRP A 89 -2.60 5.06 -8.65
N ILE A 90 -3.76 4.48 -8.97
CA ILE A 90 -5.06 5.15 -8.84
C ILE A 90 -5.37 5.46 -7.37
N ALA A 91 -5.04 4.54 -6.44
CA ALA A 91 -5.26 4.77 -5.02
C ALA A 91 -4.34 5.87 -4.46
N ILE A 92 -3.07 5.90 -4.86
CA ILE A 92 -2.13 6.98 -4.52
C ILE A 92 -2.66 8.32 -5.05
N ASP A 93 -3.08 8.38 -6.31
CA ASP A 93 -3.59 9.62 -6.91
C ASP A 93 -4.85 10.12 -6.19
N ALA A 94 -5.77 9.20 -5.84
CA ALA A 94 -6.95 9.52 -5.04
C ALA A 94 -6.58 10.11 -3.66
N CYS A 95 -5.59 9.52 -2.97
CA CYS A 95 -5.11 10.04 -1.69
C CYS A 95 -4.45 11.42 -1.82
N ARG A 96 -3.64 11.61 -2.87
CA ARG A 96 -2.98 12.90 -3.16
C ARG A 96 -4.00 14.00 -3.39
N ARG A 97 -5.01 13.74 -4.23
CA ARG A 97 -6.10 14.69 -4.51
C ARG A 97 -7.00 14.95 -3.30
N ALA A 98 -7.12 13.97 -2.39
CA ALA A 98 -7.78 14.14 -1.10
C ALA A 98 -6.94 14.93 -0.07
N SER A 99 -5.79 15.49 -0.47
CA SER A 99 -4.91 16.32 0.36
C SER A 99 -4.28 15.57 1.55
N ALA A 100 -3.92 14.29 1.37
CA ALA A 100 -3.06 13.58 2.31
C ALA A 100 -1.74 14.36 2.51
N ARG A 101 -1.22 14.37 3.75
CA ARG A 101 0.06 15.01 4.08
C ARG A 101 1.23 14.23 3.51
N GLN A 102 1.21 12.92 3.71
CA GLN A 102 2.18 11.98 3.17
C GLN A 102 1.48 10.70 2.73
N ILE A 103 2.01 10.06 1.69
CA ILE A 103 1.54 8.78 1.15
C ILE A 103 2.74 7.84 1.10
N THR A 104 2.68 6.76 1.89
CA THR A 104 3.68 5.70 1.89
C THR A 104 3.11 4.47 1.20
N ALA A 105 3.75 4.04 0.11
CA ALA A 105 3.36 2.84 -0.62
C ALA A 105 4.05 1.61 -0.01
N VAL A 106 3.30 0.81 0.73
CA VAL A 106 3.80 -0.45 1.31
C VAL A 106 3.56 -1.56 0.29
N VAL A 107 4.62 -2.00 -0.39
CA VAL A 107 4.57 -3.00 -1.48
C VAL A 107 5.32 -4.28 -1.04
N PRO A 108 4.68 -5.21 -0.29
CA PRO A 108 5.35 -6.40 0.23
C PRO A 108 5.96 -7.30 -0.85
N TYR A 109 5.34 -7.34 -2.02
CA TYR A 109 5.87 -8.03 -3.19
C TYR A 109 5.99 -7.03 -4.35
N TYR A 110 7.22 -6.71 -4.73
CA TYR A 110 7.52 -5.76 -5.79
C TYR A 110 7.52 -6.45 -7.16
N GLY A 111 6.39 -6.34 -7.88
CA GLY A 111 6.27 -6.81 -9.25
C GLY A 111 7.34 -6.20 -10.16
N TYR A 112 7.75 -6.93 -11.19
CA TYR A 112 8.84 -6.52 -12.11
C TYR A 112 10.24 -6.35 -11.50
N ALA A 113 10.45 -6.67 -10.21
CA ALA A 113 11.77 -6.56 -9.56
C ALA A 113 12.90 -7.33 -10.26
N ARG A 114 12.57 -8.40 -11.01
CA ARG A 114 13.56 -9.19 -11.77
C ARG A 114 14.14 -8.48 -13.00
N ALA A 115 13.49 -7.41 -13.47
CA ALA A 115 13.91 -6.58 -14.59
C ALA A 115 14.52 -5.25 -14.09
N ASP A 116 15.55 -5.36 -13.25
CA ASP A 116 16.25 -4.27 -12.55
C ASP A 116 17.50 -3.76 -13.28
N ARG A 117 17.97 -4.49 -14.29
CA ARG A 117 19.10 -4.12 -15.14
C ARG A 117 18.90 -4.63 -16.56
N LYS A 118 19.68 -4.08 -17.49
CA LYS A 118 19.76 -4.59 -18.87
C LYS A 118 20.73 -5.77 -18.89
N THR A 119 20.26 -6.91 -19.36
CA THR A 119 21.11 -8.07 -19.67
C THR A 119 21.51 -8.11 -21.14
N ALA A 120 20.71 -7.51 -22.02
CA ALA A 120 21.00 -7.32 -23.43
C ALA A 120 20.70 -5.88 -23.91
N GLY A 121 21.17 -5.58 -25.12
CA GLY A 121 20.83 -4.32 -25.79
C GLY A 121 19.33 -4.18 -26.01
N ARG A 122 18.81 -2.95 -25.88
CA ARG A 122 17.39 -2.58 -26.12
C ARG A 122 16.36 -3.19 -25.16
N GLU A 123 16.78 -3.72 -24.00
CA GLU A 123 15.86 -4.11 -22.93
C GLU A 123 15.38 -2.92 -22.09
N SER A 124 14.18 -3.06 -21.52
CA SER A 124 13.64 -2.12 -20.53
C SER A 124 14.16 -2.45 -19.12
N ILE A 125 14.22 -1.44 -18.26
CA ILE A 125 14.44 -1.62 -16.81
C ILE A 125 13.09 -1.40 -16.12
N THR A 126 12.23 -2.42 -16.16
CA THR A 126 10.83 -2.29 -15.74
C THR A 126 10.70 -1.99 -14.25
N ALA A 127 11.62 -2.49 -13.41
CA ALA A 127 11.63 -2.12 -11.98
C ALA A 127 11.81 -0.60 -11.79
N LYS A 128 12.67 0.03 -12.58
CA LYS A 128 12.88 1.49 -12.55
C LYS A 128 11.66 2.24 -13.08
N LEU A 129 11.00 1.73 -14.13
CA LEU A 129 9.77 2.31 -14.64
C LEU A 129 8.67 2.30 -13.58
N VAL A 130 8.45 1.16 -12.91
CA VAL A 130 7.45 1.03 -11.83
C VAL A 130 7.75 2.01 -10.69
N ALA A 131 9.01 2.13 -10.27
CA ALA A 131 9.41 3.08 -9.24
C ALA A 131 9.07 4.52 -9.65
N ASN A 132 9.41 4.91 -10.89
CA ASN A 132 9.09 6.25 -11.40
C ASN A 132 7.58 6.50 -11.39
N LEU A 133 6.76 5.54 -11.84
CA LEU A 133 5.31 5.69 -11.87
C LEU A 133 4.70 5.81 -10.46
N ILE A 134 5.23 5.07 -9.47
CA ILE A 134 4.82 5.21 -8.06
C ILE A 134 5.15 6.63 -7.54
N THR A 135 6.34 7.14 -7.86
CA THR A 135 6.75 8.51 -7.49
C THR A 135 5.87 9.56 -8.16
N GLU A 136 5.65 9.47 -9.47
CA GLU A 136 4.84 10.43 -10.25
C GLU A 136 3.36 10.42 -9.85
N ALA A 137 2.82 9.25 -9.48
CA ALA A 137 1.47 9.13 -8.92
C ALA A 137 1.33 9.93 -7.61
N GLY A 138 2.43 10.11 -6.86
CA GLY A 138 2.48 10.96 -5.68
C GLY A 138 2.90 10.29 -4.38
N ALA A 139 3.49 9.09 -4.42
CA ALA A 139 4.03 8.46 -3.22
C ALA A 139 5.29 9.21 -2.73
N ASN A 140 5.36 9.44 -1.43
CA ASN A 140 6.49 10.09 -0.78
C ASN A 140 7.56 9.09 -0.31
N ARG A 141 7.15 7.85 -0.03
CA ARG A 141 7.99 6.78 0.50
C ARG A 141 7.55 5.43 -0.05
#